data_AF-A0A8J4E7S0-F1
#
_entry.id   AF-A0A8J4E7S0-F1
#
_cell.length_a   1.000
_cell.length_b   1.000
_cell.length_c   1.000
_cell.angle_alpha   90.00
_cell.angle_beta   90.00
_cell.angle_gamma   90.00
#
_symmetry.space_group_name_H-M   'P 1'
#
loop_
_entity.id
_entity.type
_entity.pdbx_description
1 polymer ?
#
loop_
_entity_poly.entity_id
_entity_poly.type
_entity_poly.pdbx_seq_one_letter_code
_entity_poly.pdbx_strand_id
1 'polypeptide(L)'
;MLIELRTVPECPNLALAQQALHDALADLRLPTDGVVQTAGDYPSPTVLINGADVMGGTGTGPAGCRLDLPTREQIRSALRQALSQPQPPPPRSPAQH
;
A
#
# COMPACT_ATOMS: atom_id res chain seq x y z
N MET A 1 -9.20 -5.12 5.41
CA MET A 1 -8.30 -4.15 4.76
C MET A 1 -6.96 -4.81 4.53
N LEU A 2 -6.51 -4.86 3.28
CA LEU A 2 -5.20 -5.37 2.88
C LEU A 2 -4.24 -4.19 2.72
N ILE A 3 -3.02 -4.31 3.24
CA ILE A 3 -1.96 -3.31 3.08
C ILE A 3 -0.78 -4.00 2.40
N GLU A 4 -0.34 -3.48 1.27
CA GLU A 4 0.82 -4.01 0.55
C GLU A 4 1.92 -2.96 0.44
N LEU A 5 3.17 -3.40 0.50
CA LEU A 5 4.35 -2.61 0.18
C LEU A 5 5.10 -3.29 -0.95
N ARG A 6 5.03 -2.72 -2.15
CA ARG A 6 5.70 -3.22 -3.35
C ARG A 6 7.06 -2.56 -3.52
N THR A 7 8.07 -3.36 -3.82
CA THR A 7 9.44 -2.90 -4.02
C THR A 7 10.09 -3.57 -5.22
N VAL A 8 11.09 -2.91 -5.81
CA VAL A 8 12.08 -3.57 -6.67
C VAL A 8 13.28 -3.99 -5.79
N PRO A 9 14.09 -4.96 -6.23
CA PRO A 9 15.36 -5.27 -5.57
C PRO A 9 16.22 -4.01 -5.39
N GLU A 10 16.87 -3.91 -4.23
CA GLU A 10 17.89 -2.88 -3.95
C GLU A 10 17.41 -1.41 -4.03
N CYS A 11 16.10 -1.14 -4.00
CA CYS A 11 15.61 0.25 -3.97
C CYS A 11 16.00 0.93 -2.65
N PRO A 12 16.87 1.96 -2.67
CA PRO A 12 17.35 2.62 -1.45
C PRO A 12 16.24 3.33 -0.68
N ASN A 13 15.16 3.68 -1.37
CA ASN A 13 14.03 4.39 -0.79
C ASN A 13 13.08 3.47 0.00
N LEU A 14 13.30 2.16 -0.03
CA LEU A 14 12.44 1.18 0.66
C LEU A 14 12.35 1.47 2.17
N ALA A 15 13.49 1.69 2.82
CA ALA A 15 13.54 1.94 4.27
C ALA A 15 12.75 3.19 4.66
N LEU A 16 12.82 4.26 3.86
CA LEU A 16 12.07 5.49 4.10
C LEU A 16 10.56 5.26 3.98
N ALA A 17 10.11 4.53 2.96
CA ALA A 17 8.70 4.21 2.81
C ALA A 17 8.19 3.25 3.90
N GLN A 18 9.01 2.28 4.34
CA GLN A 18 8.70 1.41 5.47
C GLN A 18 8.51 2.23 6.76
N GLN A 19 9.41 3.18 7.03
CA GLN A 19 9.30 4.04 8.21
C GLN A 19 8.01 4.86 8.17
N ALA A 20 7.73 5.52 7.05
CA ALA A 20 6.51 6.31 6.90
C ALA A 20 5.24 5.47 7.07
N LEU A 21 5.24 4.22 6.57
CA LEU A 21 4.15 3.28 6.75
C LEU A 21 3.97 2.86 8.21
N HIS A 22 5.06 2.49 8.89
CA HIS A 22 5.02 2.12 10.31
C HIS A 22 4.54 3.27 11.20
N ASP A 23 5.01 4.50 10.94
CA ASP A 23 4.58 5.68 11.69
C ASP A 23 3.08 5.96 11.50
N ALA A 24 2.58 5.82 10.27
CA ALA A 24 1.16 6.00 9.96
C ALA A 24 0.27 4.91 10.60
N LEU A 25 0.75 3.67 10.67
CA LEU A 25 0.08 2.57 11.36
C LEU A 25 0.05 2.81 12.88
N ALA A 26 1.18 3.22 13.46
CA ALA A 26 1.30 3.53 14.88
C ALA A 26 0.36 4.66 15.30
N ASP A 27 0.23 5.72 14.48
CA ASP A 27 -0.72 6.83 14.70
C ASP A 27 -2.17 6.36 14.81
N LEU A 28 -2.53 5.31 14.09
CA LEU A 28 -3.87 4.75 14.05
C LEU A 28 -4.04 3.52 14.95
N ARG A 29 -2.99 3.15 15.71
CA ARG A 29 -2.94 1.94 16.56
C ARG A 29 -3.23 0.67 15.76
N LEU A 30 -2.81 0.63 14.49
CA LEU A 30 -2.97 -0.53 13.62
C LEU A 30 -1.75 -1.45 13.74
N PRO A 31 -1.94 -2.78 13.64
CA PRO A 31 -0.85 -3.74 13.64
C PRO A 31 0.02 -3.60 12.38
N THR A 32 1.34 -3.78 12.55
CA THR A 32 2.31 -3.77 11.44
C THR A 32 2.47 -5.15 10.79
N ASP A 33 2.11 -6.23 11.50
CA ASP A 33 2.11 -7.61 11.03
C ASP A 33 1.15 -7.88 9.86
N GLY A 34 0.16 -7.01 9.64
CA GLY A 34 -0.77 -7.10 8.51
C GLY A 34 -0.23 -6.56 7.18
N VAL A 35 1.01 -6.05 7.12
CA VAL A 35 1.61 -5.49 5.90
C VAL A 35 2.26 -6.59 5.07
N VAL A 36 1.79 -6.76 3.84
CA VAL A 36 2.37 -7.71 2.86
C VAL A 36 3.43 -7.01 2.03
N GLN A 37 4.71 -7.30 2.27
CA GLN A 37 5.78 -6.79 1.44
C GLN A 37 6.03 -7.74 0.25
N THR A 38 6.05 -7.20 -0.97
CA THR A 38 6.27 -7.98 -2.20
C THR A 38 7.34 -7.33 -3.06
N ALA A 39 8.33 -8.10 -3.49
CA ALA A 39 9.30 -7.67 -4.49
C ALA A 39 8.85 -8.06 -5.91
N GLY A 40 9.02 -7.18 -6.89
CA GLY A 40 8.71 -7.48 -8.30
C GLY A 40 8.85 -6.28 -9.23
N ASP A 41 8.42 -6.45 -10.47
CA ASP A 41 8.53 -5.46 -11.55
C ASP A 41 7.46 -4.37 -11.47
N TYR A 42 7.54 -3.52 -10.44
CA TYR A 42 6.61 -2.43 -10.18
C TYR A 42 7.35 -1.13 -9.84
N PRO A 43 6.70 0.05 -9.94
CA PRO A 43 7.25 1.26 -9.33
C PRO A 43 7.44 1.03 -7.82
N SER A 44 8.60 1.43 -7.30
CA SER A 44 9.05 1.10 -5.96
C SER A 44 9.61 2.33 -5.24
N PRO A 45 9.31 2.58 -3.96
CA PRO A 45 8.37 1.86 -3.14
C PRO A 45 6.93 2.30 -3.43
N THR A 46 5.99 1.36 -3.47
CA THR A 46 4.56 1.65 -3.60
C THR A 46 3.81 1.06 -2.43
N VAL A 47 3.05 1.89 -1.71
CA VAL A 47 2.15 1.45 -0.64
C VAL A 47 0.75 1.35 -1.23
N LEU A 48 0.15 0.17 -1.15
CA LEU A 48 -1.23 -0.04 -1.57
C LEU A 48 -2.12 -0.31 -0.36
N ILE A 49 -3.32 0.25 -0.38
CA ILE A 49 -4.38 -0.06 0.59
C ILE A 49 -5.57 -0.58 -0.21
N ASN A 50 -5.92 -1.83 0.00
CA ASN A 50 -6.92 -2.56 -0.79
C ASN A 50 -6.66 -2.46 -2.31
N GLY A 51 -5.39 -2.47 -2.72
CA GLY A 51 -4.98 -2.38 -4.13
C GLY A 51 -4.90 -0.96 -4.72
N ALA A 52 -5.26 0.09 -3.96
CA ALA A 52 -5.13 1.48 -4.41
C ALA A 52 -3.82 2.11 -3.90
N ASP A 53 -3.07 2.78 -4.76
CA ASP A 53 -1.85 3.52 -4.36
C ASP A 53 -2.23 4.75 -3.54
N VAL A 54 -1.61 4.88 -2.37
CA VAL A 54 -1.81 6.01 -1.46
C VAL A 54 -1.46 7.35 -2.10
N MET A 55 -0.62 7.35 -3.13
CA MET A 55 -0.26 8.55 -3.91
C MET A 55 -1.22 8.84 -5.07
N GLY A 56 -2.36 8.13 -5.14
CA GLY A 56 -3.46 8.42 -6.09
C GLY A 56 -3.39 7.69 -7.44
N GLY A 57 -2.47 6.74 -7.60
CA GLY A 57 -2.35 5.89 -8.78
C GLY A 57 -2.92 4.48 -8.60
N THR A 58 -2.68 3.62 -9.59
CA THR A 58 -2.97 2.17 -9.51
C THR A 58 -1.79 1.36 -8.99
N GLY A 59 -0.66 2.02 -8.68
CA GLY A 59 0.60 1.35 -8.35
C GLY A 59 1.17 0.52 -9.52
N THR A 60 0.68 0.77 -10.74
CA THR A 60 1.14 0.13 -11.97
C THR A 60 1.98 1.12 -12.77
N GLY A 61 3.12 0.66 -13.29
CA GLY A 61 4.06 1.51 -14.01
C GLY A 61 5.35 0.74 -14.32
N PRO A 62 6.34 1.40 -14.94
CA PRO A 62 7.64 0.77 -15.17
C PRO A 62 8.29 0.38 -13.85
N ALA A 63 8.93 -0.80 -13.84
CA ALA A 63 9.75 -1.25 -12.73
C ALA A 63 10.89 -0.25 -12.49
N GLY A 64 10.99 0.28 -11.28
CA GLY A 64 12.02 1.26 -10.95
C GLY A 64 11.82 1.94 -9.62
N CYS A 65 12.91 2.44 -9.05
CA CYS A 65 12.87 3.16 -7.79
C CYS A 65 12.37 4.60 -8.05
N ARG A 66 11.14 4.92 -7.64
CA ARG A 66 10.54 6.25 -7.77
C ARG A 66 11.23 7.24 -6.82
N LEU A 67 11.36 8.47 -7.30
CA LEU A 67 11.99 9.58 -6.56
C LEU A 67 11.01 10.27 -5.61
N ASP A 68 9.73 10.28 -5.97
CA ASP A 68 8.65 10.77 -5.12
C ASP A 68 8.21 9.65 -4.18
N LEU A 69 8.17 9.89 -2.87
CA LEU A 69 7.90 8.85 -1.87
C LEU A 69 6.59 9.11 -1.13
N PRO A 70 5.84 8.05 -0.74
CA PRO A 70 4.62 8.23 0.02
C PRO A 70 4.94 8.85 1.38
N THR A 71 4.25 9.94 1.69
CA THR A 71 4.41 10.60 3.00
C THR A 71 3.52 9.92 4.05
N ARG A 72 3.92 10.02 5.32
CA ARG A 72 3.13 9.55 6.47
C ARG A 72 1.69 10.04 6.44
N GLU A 73 1.46 11.32 6.10
CA GLU A 73 0.13 11.89 6.04
C GLU A 73 -0.74 11.31 4.92
N GLN A 74 -0.16 11.07 3.74
CA GLN A 74 -0.87 10.42 2.63
C GLN A 74 -1.29 9.00 3.03
N ILE A 75 -0.36 8.22 3.58
CA ILE A 75 -0.63 6.85 4.06
C ILE A 75 -1.71 6.88 5.15
N ARG A 76 -1.57 7.75 6.15
CA ARG A 76 -2.54 7.88 7.25
C ARG A 76 -3.93 8.27 6.75
N SER A 77 -4.02 9.21 5.81
CA SER A 77 -5.28 9.63 5.21
C SER A 77 -5.97 8.46 4.50
N ALA A 78 -5.23 7.73 3.67
CA ALA A 78 -5.74 6.57 2.95
C ALA A 78 -6.16 5.42 3.90
N LEU A 79 -5.40 5.16 4.97
CA LEU A 79 -5.79 4.19 6.02
C LEU A 79 -7.09 4.61 6.71
N ARG A 80 -7.25 5.88 7.09
CA ARG A 80 -8.49 6.38 7.70
C ARG A 80 -9.69 6.25 6.78
N GLN A 81 -9.51 6.54 5.50
CA GLN A 81 -10.55 6.36 4.49
C GLN A 81 -10.95 4.88 4.39
N ALA A 82 -9.97 3.98 4.30
CA ALA A 82 -10.22 2.55 4.21
C ALA A 82 -10.85 1.94 5.48
N LEU A 83 -10.58 2.50 6.66
CA LEU A 83 -11.28 2.14 7.91
C LEU A 83 -12.74 2.63 7.94
N SER A 84 -13.02 3.74 7.26
CA SER A 84 -14.35 4.37 7.22
C SER A 84 -15.23 3.83 6.08
N GLN A 85 -14.61 3.20 5.09
CA GLN A 85 -15.29 2.57 3.95
C GLN A 85 -15.63 1.12 4.31
N PRO A 86 -16.91 0.71 4.30
CA PRO A 86 -17.23 -0.71 4.31
C PRO A 86 -16.62 -1.32 3.04
N GLN A 87 -15.69 -2.26 3.20
CA GLN A 87 -15.06 -2.97 2.08
C GLN A 87 -16.17 -3.50 1.15
N PRO A 88 -16.18 -3.15 -0.15
CA PRO A 88 -17.20 -3.67 -1.05
C PRO A 88 -17.15 -5.20 -1.02
N PRO A 89 -18.31 -5.89 -0.97
CA PRO A 89 -18.32 -7.35 -0.92
C PRO A 89 -17.55 -7.90 -2.13
N PRO A 90 -16.74 -8.97 -1.96
CA PRO A 90 -16.04 -9.57 -3.08
C PRO A 90 -17.05 -9.96 -4.18
N PRO A 91 -16.67 -9.88 -5.47
CA PRO A 91 -17.57 -10.26 -6.54
C PRO A 91 -18.05 -11.69 -6.30
N ARG A 92 -19.37 -11.87 -6.23
CA ARG A 92 -19.99 -13.20 -6.12
C ARG A 92 -19.61 -13.99 -7.38
N SER A 93 -18.81 -15.03 -7.24
CA SER A 93 -18.56 -15.98 -8.33
C SER A 93 -19.90 -16.45 -8.88
N PRO A 94 -20.14 -16.42 -10.20
CA PRO A 94 -21.36 -16.97 -10.76
C PRO A 94 -21.42 -18.47 -10.43
N ALA A 95 -22.55 -18.89 -9.87
CA ALA A 95 -22.84 -20.30 -9.65
C ALA A 95 -22.78 -21.02 -11.01
N GLN A 96 -21.77 -21.88 -11.15
CA GLN A 96 -21.65 -22.79 -12.29
C GLN A 96 -22.86 -23.73 -12.24
N HIS A 97 -23.74 -23.64 -13.24
CA HIS A 97 -24.85 -24.56 -13.49
C HIS A 97 -24.35 -25.75 -14.32
#